data_AF-A0ABC9Z779-F1
#
_entry.id   AF-A0ABC9Z779-F1
#
_cell.length_a   1.000
_cell.length_b   1.000
_cell.length_c   1.000
_cell.angle_alpha   90.00
_cell.angle_beta   90.00
_cell.angle_gamma   90.00
#
_symmetry.space_group_name_H-M   'P 1'
#
loop_
_entity.id
_entity.type
_entity.pdbx_description
1 polymer ?
#
loop_
_entity_poly.entity_id
_entity_poly.type
_entity_poly.pdbx_seq_one_letter_code
_entity_poly.pdbx_strand_id
1 'polypeptide(L)'
;MTAADAADAVIEYLGGLIERKRRVHTGDLLSDLVSAHDVNDQLTETELISTAYLLLIAGHETTLNAIGNGTLHLMRNLEQWEALRNDSSLIPDAVEEFLRLESPLKHAIFRCATESLSIGGIEIPAGDFVLLV
;
A
#
# COMPACT_ATOMS: atom_id res chain seq x y z
N MET A 1 17.77 6.97 16.62
CA MET A 1 16.46 6.73 16.03
C MET A 1 16.45 5.31 15.51
N THR A 2 15.80 4.42 16.25
CA THR A 2 15.54 3.04 15.86
C THR A 2 14.31 2.98 14.94
N ALA A 3 14.03 1.82 14.35
CA ALA A 3 12.78 1.63 13.59
C ALA A 3 11.53 1.79 14.47
N ALA A 4 11.61 1.41 15.74
CA ALA A 4 10.52 1.59 16.70
C ALA A 4 10.28 3.09 16.96
N ASP A 5 11.35 3.86 17.20
CA ASP A 5 11.24 5.32 17.43
C ASP A 5 10.56 6.03 16.25
N ALA A 6 10.82 5.58 15.01
CA ALA A 6 10.21 6.15 13.81
C ALA A 6 8.72 5.78 13.68
N ALA A 7 8.36 4.53 13.99
CA ALA A 7 6.96 4.09 13.99
C ALA A 7 6.13 4.87 15.03
N ASP A 8 6.67 5.03 16.24
CA ASP A 8 6.04 5.79 17.32
C ASP A 8 5.81 7.26 16.90
N ALA A 9 6.80 7.89 16.28
CA ALA A 9 6.67 9.26 15.78
C ALA A 9 5.58 9.42 14.72
N VAL A 10 5.39 8.43 13.83
CA VAL A 10 4.31 8.43 12.83
C VAL A 10 2.95 8.27 13.52
N ILE A 11 2.83 7.36 14.49
CA ILE A 11 1.60 7.16 15.26
C ILE A 11 1.22 8.44 16.01
N GLU A 12 2.18 9.09 16.67
CA GLU A 12 1.97 10.37 17.36
C GLU A 12 1.48 11.46 16.39
N TYR A 13 2.13 11.58 15.23
CA TYR A 13 1.72 12.52 14.19
C TYR A 13 0.29 12.25 13.69
N LEU A 14 -0.05 10.99 13.44
CA LEU A 14 -1.38 10.59 12.99
C LEU A 14 -2.45 10.90 14.03
N GLY A 15 -2.19 10.63 15.32
CA GLY A 15 -3.10 11.00 16.41
C GLY A 15 -3.36 12.51 16.44
N GLY A 16 -2.31 13.32 16.31
CA GLY A 16 -2.45 14.77 16.20
C GLY A 16 -3.21 15.22 14.94
N LEU A 17 -3.07 14.52 13.81
CA LEU A 17 -3.79 14.80 12.58
C LEU A 17 -5.27 14.44 12.70
N ILE A 18 -5.60 13.29 13.27
CA ILE A 18 -6.97 12.85 13.57
C ILE A 18 -7.70 13.90 14.42
N GLU A 19 -7.07 14.39 15.49
CA GLU A 19 -7.65 15.43 16.34
C GLU A 19 -7.91 16.74 15.59
N ARG A 20 -7.05 17.10 14.62
CA ARG A 20 -7.31 18.24 13.73
C ARG A 20 -8.51 18.00 12.82
N LYS A 21 -8.64 16.79 12.27
CA LYS A 21 -9.76 16.40 11.39
C LYS A 21 -11.09 16.34 12.13
N ARG A 22 -11.09 15.99 13.42
CA ARG A 22 -12.28 16.09 14.30
C ARG A 22 -12.83 17.51 14.38
N ARG A 23 -11.93 18.49 14.49
CA ARG A 23 -12.31 19.91 14.61
C ARG A 23 -12.70 20.52 13.28
N VAL A 24 -12.01 20.13 12.22
CA VAL A 24 -12.24 20.64 10.86
C VAL A 24 -12.27 19.48 9.89
N HIS A 25 -13.50 19.07 9.56
CA HIS A 25 -13.75 18.07 8.53
C HIS A 25 -13.42 18.66 7.15
N THR A 26 -12.53 18.02 6.40
CA THR A 26 -12.06 18.53 5.09
C THR A 26 -12.57 17.72 3.90
N GLY A 27 -13.46 16.74 4.13
CA GLY A 27 -14.00 15.90 3.06
C GLY A 27 -12.97 15.00 2.39
N ASP A 28 -11.93 14.60 3.14
CA ASP A 28 -10.96 13.60 2.69
C ASP A 28 -11.15 12.27 3.43
N LEU A 29 -10.54 11.21 2.90
CA LEU A 29 -10.66 9.85 3.43
C LEU A 29 -10.37 9.75 4.93
N LEU A 30 -9.39 10.50 5.45
CA LEU A 30 -9.09 10.48 6.88
C LEU A 30 -10.22 11.11 7.69
N SER A 31 -10.83 12.16 7.17
CA SER A 31 -12.01 12.79 7.77
C SER A 31 -13.23 11.85 7.75
N ASP A 32 -13.36 11.02 6.72
CA ASP A 32 -14.40 9.97 6.66
C ASP A 32 -14.16 8.87 7.68
N LEU A 33 -12.91 8.43 7.86
CA LEU A 33 -12.53 7.45 8.90
C LEU A 33 -12.82 7.97 10.31
N VAL A 34 -12.50 9.25 10.57
CA VAL A 34 -12.84 9.90 11.84
C VAL A 34 -14.35 9.92 12.06
N SER A 35 -15.12 10.21 11.02
CA SER A 35 -16.59 10.19 11.11
C SER A 35 -17.13 8.78 11.37
N ALA A 36 -16.51 7.75 10.81
CA ALA A 36 -16.87 6.35 11.04
C ALA A 36 -16.65 5.92 12.50
N HIS A 37 -15.63 6.44 13.17
CA HIS A 37 -15.44 6.25 14.62
C HIS A 37 -16.43 7.09 15.44
N ASP A 38 -16.38 8.43 15.28
CA ASP A 38 -17.02 9.36 16.21
C ASP A 38 -18.55 9.42 16.06
N VAL A 39 -19.10 9.12 14.88
CA VAL A 39 -20.55 9.23 14.59
C VAL A 39 -21.20 7.87 14.43
N ASN A 40 -20.54 6.94 13.73
CA ASN A 40 -21.14 5.65 13.38
C ASN A 40 -20.75 4.51 14.35
N ASP A 41 -19.81 4.75 15.27
CA ASP A 41 -19.28 3.75 16.22
C ASP A 41 -18.81 2.45 15.54
N GLN A 42 -18.29 2.59 14.31
CA GLN A 42 -17.88 1.47 13.45
C GLN A 42 -16.40 1.08 13.62
N LEU A 43 -15.61 1.97 14.21
CA LEU A 43 -14.20 1.77 14.52
C LEU A 43 -13.98 2.14 15.98
N THR A 44 -13.03 1.50 16.63
CA THR A 44 -12.42 2.01 17.87
C THR A 44 -11.32 3.03 17.55
N GLU A 45 -10.86 3.80 18.55
CA GLU A 45 -9.74 4.74 18.36
C GLU A 45 -8.47 4.02 17.86
N THR A 46 -8.19 2.83 18.41
CA THR A 46 -7.05 2.00 17.99
C THR A 46 -7.20 1.55 16.55
N GLU A 47 -8.40 1.14 16.11
CA GLU A 47 -8.65 0.73 14.73
C GLU A 47 -8.58 1.92 13.77
N LEU A 48 -9.06 3.10 14.17
CA LEU A 48 -8.92 4.34 13.41
C LEU A 48 -7.44 4.69 13.16
N ILE A 49 -6.63 4.74 14.21
CA ILE A 49 -5.20 5.04 14.11
C ILE A 49 -4.49 3.96 13.29
N SER A 50 -4.78 2.68 13.55
CA SER A 50 -4.15 1.56 12.83
C SER A 50 -4.50 1.56 11.34
N THR A 51 -5.74 1.89 10.99
CA THR A 51 -6.19 1.99 9.59
C THR A 51 -5.52 3.18 8.90
N ALA A 52 -5.44 4.34 9.55
CA ALA A 52 -4.75 5.50 9.00
C ALA A 52 -3.25 5.21 8.78
N TYR A 53 -2.61 4.51 9.73
CA TYR A 53 -1.23 4.05 9.62
C TYR A 53 -1.04 3.08 8.47
N LEU A 54 -1.92 2.07 8.35
CA LEU A 54 -1.88 1.10 7.25
C LEU A 54 -1.99 1.78 5.89
N LEU A 55 -2.95 2.71 5.72
CA LEU A 55 -3.12 3.45 4.47
C LEU A 55 -1.87 4.26 4.10
N LEU A 56 -1.25 4.91 5.09
CA LEU A 56 -0.03 5.67 4.87
C LEU A 56 1.11 4.78 4.40
N ILE A 57 1.43 3.73 5.16
CA ILE A 57 2.60 2.88 4.86
C ILE A 57 2.37 2.03 3.61
N ALA A 58 1.19 1.42 3.47
CA ALA A 58 0.89 0.56 2.32
C ALA A 58 0.88 1.33 0.99
N GLY A 59 0.45 2.59 0.99
CA GLY A 59 0.43 3.43 -0.20
C GLY A 59 1.75 4.16 -0.48
N HIS A 60 2.54 4.46 0.55
CA HIS A 60 3.74 5.28 0.40
C HIS A 60 4.88 4.53 -0.30
N GLU A 61 5.32 3.40 0.26
CA GLU A 61 6.49 2.68 -0.26
C GLU A 61 6.21 2.06 -1.63
N THR A 62 5.02 1.48 -1.83
CA THR A 62 4.63 0.83 -3.08
C THR A 62 4.53 1.83 -4.23
N THR A 63 3.89 2.98 -4.02
CA THR A 63 3.76 4.01 -5.05
C THR A 63 5.12 4.63 -5.38
N LEU A 64 5.95 4.89 -4.37
CA LEU A 64 7.29 5.44 -4.57
C LEU A 64 8.16 4.48 -5.42
N ASN A 65 8.12 3.19 -5.11
CA ASN A 65 8.85 2.18 -5.87
C ASN A 65 8.30 2.02 -7.30
N ALA A 66 6.98 2.05 -7.50
CA ALA A 66 6.38 2.00 -8.84
C ALA A 66 6.87 3.16 -9.73
N ILE A 67 6.83 4.39 -9.21
CA ILE A 67 7.28 5.59 -9.93
C ILE A 67 8.79 5.52 -10.21
N GLY A 68 9.59 5.16 -9.20
CA GLY A 68 11.04 5.04 -9.32
C GLY A 68 11.46 4.01 -10.37
N ASN A 69 10.86 2.82 -10.31
CA ASN A 69 11.14 1.73 -11.25
C ASN A 69 10.67 2.08 -12.67
N GLY A 70 9.45 2.61 -12.82
CA GLY A 70 8.95 3.06 -14.13
C GLY A 70 9.86 4.12 -14.77
N THR A 71 10.31 5.09 -13.98
CA THR A 71 11.28 6.11 -14.43
C THR A 71 12.59 5.46 -14.88
N LEU A 72 13.13 4.53 -14.09
CA LEU A 72 14.35 3.80 -14.44
C LEU A 72 14.19 2.97 -15.74
N HIS A 73 13.04 2.31 -15.92
CA HIS A 73 12.73 1.56 -17.14
C HIS A 73 12.73 2.46 -18.37
N LEU A 74 12.13 3.64 -18.27
CA LEU A 74 12.12 4.61 -19.37
C LEU A 74 13.51 5.16 -19.68
N MET A 75 14.31 5.48 -18.67
CA MET A 75 15.69 5.93 -18.86
C MET A 75 16.58 4.87 -19.51
N ARG A 76 16.27 3.59 -19.33
CA ARG A 76 16.97 2.46 -19.97
C ARG A 76 16.44 2.14 -21.37
N ASN A 77 15.26 2.62 -21.74
CA ASN A 77 14.58 2.34 -23.01
C ASN A 77 14.10 3.64 -23.65
N LEU A 78 15.05 4.43 -24.19
CA LEU A 78 14.77 5.77 -24.71
C LEU A 78 13.74 5.80 -25.84
N GLU A 79 13.63 4.74 -26.64
CA GLU A 79 12.59 4.61 -27.68
C GLU A 79 11.18 4.60 -27.08
N GLN A 80 10.98 3.92 -25.95
CA GLN A 80 9.69 3.89 -25.24
C GLN A 80 9.39 5.23 -24.56
N TRP A 81 10.42 5.89 -24.04
CA TRP A 81 10.31 7.26 -23.54
C TRP A 81 9.85 8.23 -24.63
N GLU A 82 10.46 8.16 -25.82
CA GLU A 82 10.06 8.99 -26.96
C GLU A 82 8.64 8.67 -27.43
N ALA A 83 8.26 7.40 -27.49
CA ALA A 83 6.90 6.98 -27.83
C ALA A 83 5.86 7.60 -26.88
N LEU A 84 6.05 7.48 -25.56
CA LEU A 84 5.16 8.08 -24.56
C LEU A 84 5.14 9.61 -24.60
N ARG A 85 6.27 10.24 -24.93
CA ARG A 85 6.35 11.70 -25.08
C ARG A 85 5.57 12.19 -26.30
N ASN A 86 5.52 11.38 -27.36
CA ASN A 86 4.81 11.70 -28.60
C ASN A 86 3.32 11.34 -28.53
N ASP A 87 2.96 10.35 -27.72
CA ASP A 87 1.59 9.89 -27.52
C ASP A 87 1.30 9.51 -26.06
N SER A 88 0.66 10.43 -25.33
CA SER A 88 0.27 10.22 -23.93
C SER A 88 -0.84 9.19 -23.76
N SER A 89 -1.51 8.76 -24.84
CA SER A 89 -2.54 7.71 -24.76
C SER A 89 -1.95 6.34 -24.42
N LEU A 90 -0.63 6.17 -24.57
CA LEU A 90 0.11 4.95 -24.22
C LEU A 90 0.43 4.82 -22.72
N ILE A 91 0.20 5.87 -21.92
CA ILE A 91 0.54 5.89 -20.49
C ILE A 91 -0.15 4.77 -19.68
N PRO A 92 -1.46 4.49 -19.85
CA PRO A 92 -2.12 3.42 -19.10
C PRO A 92 -1.45 2.06 -19.33
N ASP A 93 -1.14 1.71 -20.59
CA ASP A 93 -0.49 0.44 -20.94
C ASP A 93 0.95 0.39 -20.41
N ALA A 94 1.67 1.52 -20.44
CA ALA A 94 3.01 1.61 -19.88
C ALA A 94 3.03 1.40 -18.36
N VAL A 95 2.03 1.92 -17.63
CA VAL A 95 1.90 1.69 -16.19
C VAL A 95 1.72 0.21 -15.88
N GLU A 96 0.84 -0.49 -16.61
CA GLU A 96 0.66 -1.94 -16.47
C GLU A 96 1.97 -2.70 -16.73
N GLU A 97 2.72 -2.29 -17.76
CA GLU A 97 4.00 -2.91 -18.08
C GLU A 97 5.09 -2.64 -17.02
N PHE A 98 5.11 -1.45 -16.41
CA PHE A 98 6.02 -1.16 -15.30
C PHE A 98 5.73 -2.04 -14.09
N LEU A 99 4.44 -2.19 -13.73
CA LEU A 99 4.01 -3.05 -12.62
C LEU A 99 4.30 -4.53 -12.90
N ARG A 100 4.20 -4.97 -14.16
CA ARG A 100 4.53 -6.34 -14.58
C ARG A 100 6.04 -6.62 -14.53
N LEU A 101 6.86 -5.66 -14.97
CA LEU A 101 8.32 -5.82 -15.02
C LEU A 101 8.95 -5.76 -13.64
N GLU A 102 8.55 -4.79 -12.83
CA GLU A 102 9.06 -4.59 -11.47
C GLU A 102 7.89 -4.31 -10.53
N SER A 103 7.29 -5.37 -10.01
CA SER A 103 6.26 -5.27 -8.98
C SER A 103 6.81 -4.50 -7.77
N PRO A 104 6.12 -3.43 -7.32
CA PRO A 104 6.50 -2.72 -6.09
C PRO A 104 6.39 -3.59 -4.83
N LEU A 105 5.64 -4.69 -4.91
CA LEU A 105 5.50 -5.71 -3.88
C LEU A 105 6.07 -7.02 -4.41
N LYS A 106 7.33 -7.30 -4.07
CA LYS A 106 8.03 -8.51 -4.54
C LYS A 106 7.58 -9.81 -3.85
N HIS A 107 6.95 -9.68 -2.69
CA HIS A 107 6.42 -10.80 -1.93
C HIS A 107 5.06 -10.40 -1.39
N ALA A 108 4.05 -11.25 -1.57
CA ALA A 108 2.76 -11.00 -0.95
C ALA A 108 2.82 -11.25 0.55
N ILE A 109 1.75 -10.85 1.25
CA ILE A 109 1.54 -11.18 2.66
C ILE A 109 1.47 -12.71 2.80
N PHE A 110 2.12 -13.27 3.82
CA PHE A 110 2.01 -14.69 4.15
C PHE A 110 0.55 -15.12 4.28
N ARG A 111 0.24 -16.32 3.79
CA ARG A 111 -1.02 -17.02 4.07
C ARG A 111 -0.74 -18.16 5.03
N CYS A 112 -1.67 -18.44 5.93
CA CYS A 112 -1.62 -19.61 6.80
C CYS A 112 -2.68 -20.61 6.31
N ALA A 113 -2.29 -21.86 6.10
CA ALA A 113 -3.21 -22.92 5.72
C ALA A 113 -4.17 -23.22 6.88
N THR A 114 -5.45 -22.93 6.71
CA THR A 114 -6.46 -23.18 7.76
C THR A 114 -6.84 -24.66 7.87
N GLU A 115 -6.60 -25.42 6.81
CA GLU A 115 -6.76 -26.87 6.73
C GLU A 115 -5.67 -27.44 5.80
N SER A 116 -5.46 -28.75 5.81
CA SER A 116 -4.52 -29.38 4.88
C SER A 116 -5.07 -29.33 3.45
N LEU A 117 -4.26 -28.88 2.49
CA LEU A 117 -4.65 -28.72 1.09
C LEU A 117 -3.52 -29.07 0.12
N SER A 118 -3.88 -29.32 -1.14
CA SER A 118 -2.92 -29.57 -2.22
C SER A 118 -2.89 -28.40 -3.20
N ILE A 119 -1.72 -27.81 -3.43
CA ILE A 119 -1.52 -26.77 -4.45
C ILE A 119 -0.43 -27.24 -5.41
N GLY A 120 -0.75 -27.34 -6.71
CA GLY A 120 0.22 -27.78 -7.71
C GLY A 120 0.75 -29.20 -7.47
N GLY A 121 -0.01 -30.05 -6.77
CA GLY A 121 0.41 -31.40 -6.38
C GLY A 121 1.32 -31.45 -5.15
N ILE A 122 1.55 -30.32 -4.46
CA ILE A 122 2.26 -30.26 -3.19
C ILE A 122 1.24 -30.18 -2.05
N GLU A 123 1.33 -31.12 -1.12
CA GLU A 123 0.55 -31.12 0.11
C GLU A 123 1.07 -30.06 1.09
N ILE A 124 0.16 -29.23 1.57
CA ILE A 124 0.40 -28.15 2.54
C ILE A 124 -0.42 -28.49 3.78
N PRO A 125 0.22 -28.88 4.89
CA PRO A 125 -0.46 -29.14 6.17
C PRO A 125 -1.19 -27.91 6.73
N ALA A 126 -2.25 -28.16 7.49
CA ALA A 126 -2.88 -27.13 8.31
C ALA A 126 -1.86 -26.48 9.27
N GLY A 127 -1.85 -25.15 9.33
CA GLY A 127 -0.96 -24.34 10.15
C GLY A 127 0.32 -23.86 9.44
N ASP A 128 0.64 -24.40 8.26
CA ASP A 128 1.84 -23.98 7.53
C ASP A 128 1.64 -22.63 6.83
N PHE A 129 2.74 -21.87 6.78
CA PHE A 129 2.78 -20.59 6.07
C PHE A 129 3.17 -20.77 4.61
N VAL A 130 2.42 -20.13 3.73
CA VAL A 130 2.66 -20.07 2.30
C VAL A 130 2.99 -18.63 1.92
N LEU A 131 4.09 -18.45 1.22
CA LEU A 131 4.45 -17.17 0.62
C LEU A 131 4.13 -17.20 -0.88
N LEU A 132 3.38 -16.21 -1.35
CA LEU A 132 3.19 -16.00 -2.78
C LEU A 132 4.35 -15.12 -3.27
N VAL A 133 5.13 -15.68 -4.19
CA VAL A 133 6.26 -15.05 -4.87
C VAL A 133 5.86 -14.64 -6.28
#